data_AF-A0A7S1MD74-F1
#
_entry.id   AF-A0A7S1MD74-F1
#
_cell.length_a   1.000
_cell.length_b   1.000
_cell.length_c   1.000
_cell.angle_alpha   90.00
_cell.angle_beta   90.00
_cell.angle_gamma   90.00
#
_symmetry.space_group_name_H-M   'P 1'
#
loop_
_entity.id
_entity.type
_entity.pdbx_description
1 polymer ?
#
loop_
_entity_poly.entity_id
_entity_poly.type
_entity_poly.pdbx_seq_one_letter_code
_entity_poly.pdbx_strand_id
1 'polypeptide(L)'
;LSLGEYTALCAAGVMTFEDGLRLVKLRGEAMQEAAAVGKQKMLSVAGLEREKLEELCKQALAKDKGVCQIANHLFPNGFAVGGTEGAINELKDLTEKAGA
;
A
#
# COMPACT_ATOMS: atom_id res chain seq x y z
N LEU A 1 -8.93 -1.14 -4.44
CA LEU A 1 -8.88 -1.65 -5.83
C LEU A 1 -7.46 -1.50 -6.37
N SER A 2 -7.04 -2.25 -7.38
CA SER A 2 -5.66 -2.24 -7.91
C SER A 2 -5.65 -2.72 -9.36
N LEU A 3 -4.56 -3.30 -9.86
CA LEU A 3 -4.42 -3.74 -11.25
C LEU A 3 -5.58 -4.62 -11.75
N GLY A 4 -6.10 -5.51 -10.92
CA GLY A 4 -7.18 -6.42 -11.31
C GLY A 4 -8.50 -5.73 -11.69
N GLU A 5 -8.71 -4.47 -11.27
CA GLU A 5 -9.91 -3.72 -11.64
C GLU A 5 -9.96 -3.42 -13.14
N TYR A 6 -8.82 -3.08 -13.75
CA TYR A 6 -8.74 -2.86 -15.20
C TYR A 6 -9.08 -4.13 -15.97
N THR A 7 -8.58 -5.28 -15.52
CA THR A 7 -8.90 -6.59 -16.09
C THR A 7 -10.39 -6.89 -15.96
N ALA A 8 -11.00 -6.62 -14.81
CA ALA A 8 -12.43 -6.82 -14.59
C ALA A 8 -13.28 -5.92 -15.49
N LEU A 9 -12.91 -4.64 -15.66
CA LEU A 9 -13.60 -3.71 -16.54
C LEU A 9 -13.50 -4.11 -18.01
N CYS A 10 -12.33 -4.61 -18.43
CA CYS A 10 -12.15 -5.18 -19.76
C CYS A 10 -13.04 -6.42 -19.97
N ALA A 11 -13.06 -7.35 -19.01
CA ALA A 11 -13.92 -8.53 -19.05
C ALA A 11 -15.42 -8.19 -19.06
N ALA A 12 -15.81 -7.11 -18.37
CA ALA A 12 -17.17 -6.59 -18.37
C ALA A 12 -17.55 -5.80 -19.64
N GLY A 13 -16.63 -5.62 -20.59
CA GLY A 13 -16.87 -4.89 -21.83
C GLY A 13 -16.94 -3.37 -21.68
N VAL A 14 -16.49 -2.82 -20.55
CA VAL A 14 -16.44 -1.37 -20.30
C VAL A 14 -15.34 -0.69 -21.13
N MET A 15 -14.28 -1.43 -21.46
CA MET A 15 -13.19 -0.99 -22.33
C MET A 15 -12.69 -2.15 -23.20
N THR A 16 -12.09 -1.80 -24.34
CA THR A 16 -11.42 -2.79 -25.20
C THR A 16 -10.18 -3.35 -24.52
N PHE A 17 -9.71 -4.52 -24.97
CA PHE A 17 -8.47 -5.10 -24.48
C PHE A 17 -7.27 -4.18 -24.77
N GLU A 18 -7.22 -3.61 -25.97
CA GLU A 18 -6.14 -2.73 -26.41
C GLU A 18 -6.08 -1.45 -25.56
N ASP A 19 -7.22 -0.85 -25.24
CA ASP A 19 -7.27 0.34 -24.38
C ASP A 19 -6.93 0.01 -22.93
N GLY A 20 -7.42 -1.13 -22.42
CA GLY A 20 -7.05 -1.64 -21.11
C GLY A 20 -5.54 -1.86 -20.99
N LEU A 21 -4.90 -2.46 -22.00
CA LEU A 21 -3.47 -2.71 -22.01
C LEU A 21 -2.65 -1.41 -22.06
N ARG A 22 -3.06 -0.43 -22.88
CA ARG A 22 -2.43 0.91 -22.92
C ARG A 22 -2.51 1.60 -21.57
N LEU A 23 -3.68 1.55 -20.92
CA LEU A 23 -3.91 2.18 -19.62
C LEU A 23 -3.09 1.52 -18.51
N VAL A 24 -3.02 0.19 -18.49
CA VAL A 24 -2.19 -0.56 -17.54
C VAL A 24 -0.71 -0.21 -17.70
N LYS A 25 -0.21 -0.12 -18.94
CA LYS A 25 1.17 0.30 -19.21
C LYS A 25 1.43 1.70 -18.67
N LEU A 26 0.60 2.69 -19.05
CA LEU A 26 0.76 4.07 -18.61
C LEU A 26 0.76 4.18 -17.08
N ARG A 27 -0.15 3.46 -16.41
CA ARG A 27 -0.19 3.39 -14.95
C ARG A 27 1.12 2.82 -14.37
N GLY A 28 1.64 1.75 -14.95
CA GLY A 28 2.90 1.13 -14.51
C GLY A 28 4.09 2.07 -14.64
N GLU A 29 4.19 2.78 -15.77
CA GLU A 29 5.24 3.78 -16.02
C GLU A 29 5.15 4.94 -15.01
N ALA A 30 3.96 5.48 -14.77
CA ALA A 30 3.74 6.54 -13.78
C ALA A 30 4.08 6.08 -12.35
N MET A 31 3.73 4.84 -11.98
CA MET A 31 4.11 4.26 -10.68
C MET A 31 5.63 4.11 -10.55
N GLN A 32 6.31 3.70 -11.61
CA GLN A 32 7.77 3.54 -11.62
C GLN A 32 8.47 4.90 -11.48
N GLU A 33 7.97 5.94 -12.15
CA GLU A 33 8.48 7.31 -12.02
C GLU A 33 8.29 7.83 -10.58
N ALA A 34 7.11 7.62 -9.99
CA ALA A 34 6.85 8.02 -8.60
C ALA A 34 7.75 7.28 -7.60
N ALA A 35 8.03 5.98 -7.83
CA ALA A 35 8.93 5.21 -6.99
C ALA A 35 10.40 5.65 -7.10
N ALA A 36 10.80 6.29 -8.21
CA ALA A 36 12.16 6.80 -8.38
C ALA A 36 12.46 8.04 -7.50
N VAL A 37 11.43 8.73 -7.01
CA VAL A 37 11.57 9.94 -6.18
C VAL A 37 12.20 9.65 -4.81
N GLY A 38 12.06 8.42 -4.30
CA GLY A 38 12.65 8.06 -3.02
C GLY A 38 12.34 6.62 -2.61
N LYS A 39 13.07 6.12 -1.60
CA LYS A 39 12.87 4.75 -1.12
C LYS A 39 11.54 4.58 -0.39
N GLN A 40 10.72 3.69 -0.91
CA GLN A 40 9.42 3.33 -0.37
C GLN A 40 9.39 1.85 -0.02
N LYS A 41 8.50 1.46 0.88
CA LYS A 41 8.32 0.06 1.29
C LYS A 41 6.84 -0.21 1.58
N MET A 42 6.48 -1.49 1.55
CA MET A 42 5.19 -1.98 1.95
C MET A 42 5.36 -3.12 2.96
N LEU A 43 4.48 -3.18 3.95
CA LEU A 43 4.46 -4.18 5.02
C LEU A 43 3.04 -4.77 5.12
N SER A 44 2.95 -6.09 5.19
CA SER A 44 1.69 -6.77 5.55
C SER A 44 1.66 -6.97 7.06
N VAL A 45 0.56 -6.59 7.70
CA VAL A 45 0.34 -6.69 9.15
C VAL A 45 -0.93 -7.50 9.39
N ALA A 46 -0.86 -8.48 10.29
CA ALA A 46 -1.99 -9.30 10.68
C ALA A 46 -2.18 -9.27 12.21
N GLY A 47 -3.39 -9.56 12.70
CA GLY A 47 -3.65 -9.77 14.13
C GLY A 47 -3.90 -8.51 14.96
N LEU A 48 -3.73 -7.31 14.41
CA LEU A 48 -4.06 -6.05 15.09
C LEU A 48 -5.42 -5.50 14.65
N GLU A 49 -6.10 -4.80 15.54
CA GLU A 49 -7.26 -3.98 15.19
C GLU A 49 -6.83 -2.74 14.39
N ARG A 50 -7.74 -2.25 13.55
CA ARG A 50 -7.47 -1.12 12.64
C ARG A 50 -7.00 0.11 13.40
N GLU A 51 -7.72 0.51 14.44
CA GLU A 51 -7.46 1.73 15.21
C GLU A 51 -6.10 1.65 15.90
N LYS A 52 -5.71 0.46 16.36
CA LYS A 52 -4.39 0.23 16.95
C LYS A 52 -3.30 0.37 15.89
N LEU A 53 -3.49 -0.20 14.71
CA LEU A 53 -2.52 -0.09 13.61
C LEU A 53 -2.39 1.36 13.10
N GLU A 54 -3.49 2.11 12.99
CA GLU A 54 -3.48 3.53 12.63
C GLU A 54 -2.67 4.36 13.64
N GLU A 55 -2.81 4.08 14.94
CA GLU A 55 -2.02 4.73 15.99
C GLU A 55 -0.52 4.38 15.87
N LEU A 56 -0.18 3.12 15.61
CA LEU A 56 1.22 2.72 15.38
C LEU A 56 1.81 3.36 14.13
N CYS A 57 1.03 3.55 13.06
CA CYS A 57 1.46 4.28 11.86
C CYS A 57 1.81 5.74 12.18
N LYS A 58 1.02 6.41 13.03
CA LYS A 58 1.33 7.78 13.51
C LYS A 58 2.59 7.82 14.36
N GLN A 59 2.77 6.83 15.24
CA GLN A 59 3.96 6.72 16.07
C GLN A 59 5.23 6.48 15.24
N ALA A 60 5.14 5.66 14.18
CA ALA A 60 6.25 5.43 13.26
C ALA A 60 6.71 6.71 12.52
N LEU A 61 5.81 7.69 12.38
CA LEU A 61 6.12 9.00 11.78
C LEU A 61 6.63 10.04 12.80
N ALA A 62 6.68 9.75 14.10
CA ALA A 62 7.13 10.72 15.09
C ALA A 62 8.59 11.20 14.87
N LYS A 63 9.39 10.41 14.16
CA LYS A 63 10.80 10.70 13.83
C LYS A 63 11.06 10.88 12.33
N ASP A 64 10.05 10.73 11.47
CA ASP A 64 10.16 10.76 10.02
C ASP A 64 9.07 11.68 9.43
N LYS A 65 9.44 12.62 8.55
CA LYS A 65 8.48 13.45 7.81
C LYS A 65 7.88 12.73 6.58
N GLY A 66 8.09 11.43 6.48
CA GLY A 66 7.64 10.57 5.41
C GLY A 66 6.17 10.18 5.50
N VAL A 67 5.87 8.99 4.99
CA VAL A 67 4.50 8.46 4.89
C VAL A 67 4.47 7.09 5.53
N CYS A 68 3.40 6.78 6.27
CA CYS A 68 3.13 5.46 6.83
C CYS A 68 1.61 5.34 6.99
N GLN A 69 0.96 4.62 6.08
CA GLN A 69 -0.50 4.59 5.99
C GLN A 69 -1.00 3.21 5.55
N ILE A 70 -2.15 2.81 6.08
CA ILE A 70 -2.85 1.60 5.62
C ILE A 70 -3.27 1.82 4.17
N ALA A 71 -2.67 1.05 3.26
CA ALA A 71 -2.94 1.09 1.82
C ALA A 71 -4.10 0.17 1.43
N ASN A 72 -4.22 -0.99 2.11
CA ASN A 72 -5.25 -1.98 1.80
C ASN A 72 -5.77 -2.67 3.06
N HIS A 73 -7.08 -2.94 3.06
CA HIS A 73 -7.74 -3.87 3.97
C HIS A 73 -7.86 -5.21 3.24
N LEU A 74 -7.18 -6.25 3.74
CA LEU A 74 -7.07 -7.54 3.07
C LEU A 74 -8.14 -8.51 3.59
N PHE A 75 -8.27 -8.59 4.91
CA PHE A 75 -9.21 -9.45 5.65
C PHE A 75 -9.40 -8.88 7.07
N PRO A 76 -10.31 -9.40 7.92
CA PRO A 76 -10.43 -8.95 9.30
C PRO A 76 -9.09 -9.01 10.02
N ASN A 77 -8.65 -7.87 10.56
CA ASN A 77 -7.35 -7.70 11.21
C ASN A 77 -6.15 -8.03 10.30
N GLY A 78 -6.29 -7.88 8.98
CA GLY A 78 -5.22 -8.04 7.99
C GLY A 78 -5.13 -6.84 7.07
N PHE A 79 -3.97 -6.19 7.04
CA PHE A 79 -3.77 -4.92 6.33
C PHE A 79 -2.45 -4.91 5.57
N ALA A 80 -2.40 -4.17 4.47
CA ALA A 80 -1.15 -3.74 3.86
C ALA A 80 -0.92 -2.27 4.20
N VAL A 81 0.28 -1.94 4.67
CA VAL A 81 0.71 -0.59 5.01
C VAL A 81 1.82 -0.17 4.06
N GLY A 82 1.69 1.01 3.45
CA GLY A 82 2.68 1.56 2.52
C GLY A 82 3.26 2.87 3.06
N GLY A 83 4.51 3.14 2.71
CA GLY A 83 5.18 4.31 3.24
C GLY A 83 6.63 4.49 2.81
N THR A 84 7.30 5.47 3.40
CA THR A 84 8.76 5.64 3.28
C THR A 84 9.47 4.47 3.95
N GLU A 85 10.63 4.08 3.41
CA GLU A 85 11.39 2.92 3.92
C GLU A 85 11.68 3.04 5.44
N GLY A 86 12.05 4.25 5.91
CA GLY A 86 12.31 4.52 7.32
C GLY A 86 11.09 4.28 8.21
N ALA A 87 9.97 4.93 7.88
CA ALA A 87 8.73 4.80 8.65
C ALA A 87 8.18 3.37 8.65
N ILE A 88 8.29 2.63 7.55
CA ILE A 88 7.82 1.23 7.49
C ILE A 88 8.72 0.29 8.31
N ASN A 89 10.03 0.56 8.38
CA ASN A 89 10.91 -0.22 9.24
C ASN A 89 10.62 0.04 10.72
N GLU A 90 10.38 1.30 11.13
CA GLU A 90 9.94 1.61 12.50
C GLU A 90 8.59 0.97 12.81
N LEU A 91 7.64 1.03 11.87
CA LEU A 91 6.33 0.39 12.03
C LEU A 91 6.46 -1.11 12.27
N LYS A 92 7.33 -1.80 11.52
CA LYS A 92 7.57 -3.24 11.68
C LYS A 92 7.92 -3.56 13.14
N ASP A 93 8.88 -2.85 13.71
CA ASP A 93 9.31 -3.06 15.10
C ASP A 93 8.20 -2.74 16.11
N LEU A 94 7.38 -1.72 15.86
CA LEU A 94 6.23 -1.37 16.69
C LEU A 94 5.13 -2.44 16.64
N THR A 95 4.85 -2.98 15.46
CA THR A 95 3.82 -4.02 15.27
C THR A 95 4.23 -5.34 15.89
N GLU A 96 5.50 -5.76 15.76
CA GLU A 96 6.02 -6.97 16.41
C GLU A 96 5.92 -6.88 17.94
N LYS A 97 6.23 -5.71 18.53
CA LYS A 97 6.05 -5.47 19.98
C LYS A 97 4.59 -5.45 20.42
N ALA A 98 3.67 -5.12 19.51
CA ALA A 98 2.23 -5.08 19.77
C ALA A 98 1.55 -6.44 19.57
N GLY A 99 2.28 -7.48 19.16
CA GLY A 99 1.76 -8.85 18.98
C GLY A 99 1.16 -9.13 17.61
N ALA A 100 1.55 -8.37 16.58
CA ALA A 100 1.26 -8.66 15.17
C ALA A 100 2.16 -9.78 14.60
#